data_AF-A0AA45RSR1-F1
#
_entry.id   AF-A0AA45RSR1-F1
#
_cell.length_a   1.000
_cell.length_b   1.000
_cell.length_c   1.000
_cell.angle_alpha   90.00
_cell.angle_beta   90.00
_cell.angle_gamma   90.00
#
_symmetry.space_group_name_H-M   'P 1'
#
loop_
_entity.id
_entity.type
_entity.pdbx_description
1 polymer ?
#
loop_
_entity_poly.entity_id
_entity_poly.type
_entity_poly.pdbx_seq_one_letter_code
_entity_poly.pdbx_strand_id
1 'polypeptide(L)'
;MNARQKKQAEALAALSAADRMRLEHLAALAQMAPERLWPEIWQYGFDDVEESIQADLDADAAIAAGRTIPHEEVMAQARRILEAHVKPRRKAD
;
A
#
# COMPACT_ATOMS: atom_id res chain seq x y z
N MET A 1 25.23 9.64 5.48
CA MET A 1 23.86 10.05 5.85
C MET A 1 23.57 11.41 5.23
N ASN A 2 22.56 11.53 4.37
CA ASN A 2 22.24 12.79 3.69
C ASN A 2 21.35 13.68 4.59
N ALA A 3 21.27 14.98 4.33
CA ALA A 3 20.49 15.95 5.09
C ALA A 3 19.03 15.53 5.30
N ARG A 4 18.41 14.89 4.29
CA ARG A 4 17.05 14.33 4.40
C ARG A 4 16.96 13.21 5.45
N GLN A 5 17.90 12.27 5.43
CA GLN A 5 17.95 11.16 6.40
C GLN A 5 18.17 11.68 7.83
N LYS A 6 18.96 12.75 7.98
CA LYS A 6 19.16 13.42 9.27
C LYS A 6 17.87 14.04 9.81
N LYS A 7 17.14 14.78 8.98
CA LYS A 7 15.84 15.34 9.37
C LYS A 7 14.82 14.27 9.73
N GLN A 8 14.79 13.15 8.99
CA GLN A 8 13.92 12.03 9.31
C GLN A 8 14.25 11.40 10.67
N ALA A 9 15.54 11.20 10.98
CA ALA A 9 15.95 10.65 12.27
C ALA A 9 15.66 11.60 13.43
N GLU A 10 15.90 12.91 13.26
CA GLU A 10 15.59 13.94 14.26
C GLU A 10 14.09 14.00 14.53
N ALA A 11 13.26 13.93 13.50
CA ALA A 11 11.82 13.94 13.68
C ALA A 11 11.27 12.65 14.30
N LEU A 12 11.83 11.48 13.96
CA LEU A 12 11.49 10.22 14.63
C LEU A 12 11.79 10.29 16.13
N ALA A 13 12.92 10.89 16.49
CA ALA A 13 13.31 11.10 17.88
C ALA A 13 12.43 12.14 18.59
N ALA A 14 11.84 13.08 17.84
CA ALA A 14 10.97 14.14 18.35
C ALA A 14 9.47 13.77 18.38
N LEU A 15 9.10 12.55 17.99
CA LEU A 15 7.70 12.11 18.06
C LEU A 15 7.14 12.23 19.48
N SER A 16 5.86 12.59 19.56
CA SER A 16 5.14 12.52 20.82
C SER A 16 5.03 11.07 21.30
N ALA A 17 4.80 10.85 22.60
CA ALA A 17 4.57 9.51 23.12
C ALA A 17 3.36 8.83 22.45
N ALA A 18 2.31 9.60 22.14
CA ALA A 18 1.14 9.10 21.43
C ALA A 18 1.47 8.65 20.00
N ASP A 19 2.20 9.47 19.25
CA ASP A 19 2.59 9.14 17.87
C ASP A 19 3.58 7.97 17.83
N ARG A 20 4.44 7.85 18.84
CA ARG A 20 5.36 6.70 18.96
C ARG A 20 4.60 5.41 19.22
N MET A 21 3.61 5.40 20.11
CA MET A 21 2.76 4.23 20.31
C MET A 21 1.95 3.90 19.04
N ARG A 22 1.44 4.92 18.35
CA ARG A 22 0.74 4.76 17.06
C ARG A 22 1.65 4.10 16.02
N LEU A 23 2.88 4.60 15.87
CA LEU A 23 3.90 4.02 14.99
C LEU A 23 4.21 2.56 15.35
N GLU A 24 4.45 2.26 16.63
CA GLU A 24 4.77 0.91 17.10
C GLU A 24 3.61 -0.07 16.84
N HIS A 25 2.37 0.37 17.06
CA HIS A 25 1.17 -0.42 16.76
C HIS A 25 1.05 -0.73 15.25
N LEU A 26 1.21 0.27 14.39
CA LEU A 26 1.15 0.08 12.94
C LEU A 26 2.28 -0.82 12.42
N ALA A 27 3.49 -0.66 12.95
CA ALA A 27 4.60 -1.54 12.59
C ALA A 27 4.32 -2.99 12.99
N ALA A 28 3.70 -3.23 14.15
CA ALA A 28 3.30 -4.56 14.57
C ALA A 28 2.24 -5.17 13.64
N LEU A 29 1.23 -4.40 13.23
CA LEU A 29 0.21 -4.84 12.26
C LEU A 29 0.83 -5.19 10.91
N ALA A 30 1.73 -4.35 10.41
CA ALA A 30 2.44 -4.56 9.15
C ALA A 30 3.63 -5.53 9.27
N GLN A 31 3.81 -6.18 10.43
CA GLN A 31 4.87 -7.15 10.72
C GLN A 31 6.30 -6.65 10.39
N MET A 32 6.56 -5.38 10.67
CA MET A 32 7.85 -4.75 10.41
C MET A 32 8.34 -3.91 11.59
N ALA A 33 9.63 -3.54 11.55
CA ALA A 33 10.19 -2.67 12.57
C ALA A 33 9.68 -1.22 12.40
N PRO A 34 9.39 -0.49 13.50
CA PRO A 34 8.98 0.93 13.46
C PRO A 34 9.87 1.82 12.60
N GLU A 35 11.19 1.60 12.65
CA GLU A 35 12.18 2.37 11.90
C GLU A 35 12.11 2.12 10.38
N ARG A 36 11.57 0.97 9.97
CA ARG A 36 11.33 0.65 8.55
C ARG A 36 10.03 1.26 8.02
N LEU A 37 9.01 1.41 8.87
CA LEU A 37 7.75 2.03 8.52
C LEU A 37 7.84 3.57 8.53
N TRP A 38 8.71 4.12 9.38
CA TRP A 38 8.85 5.58 9.55
C TRP A 38 9.06 6.39 8.25
N PRO A 39 9.88 5.96 7.27
CA PRO A 39 10.05 6.73 6.03
C PRO A 39 8.75 6.95 5.25
N GLU A 40 7.82 6.00 5.29
CA GLU A 40 6.51 6.10 4.64
C GLU A 40 5.61 7.05 5.42
N ILE A 41 5.52 6.90 6.74
CA ILE A 41 4.74 7.82 7.60
C ILE A 41 5.28 9.25 7.52
N TRP A 42 6.59 9.43 7.41
CA TRP A 42 7.20 10.75 7.20
C TRP A 42 6.81 11.37 5.86
N GLN A 43 6.63 10.54 4.82
CA GLN A 43 6.34 11.01 3.47
C GLN A 43 4.85 11.24 3.22
N TYR A 44 4.00 10.36 3.72
CA TYR A 44 2.57 10.32 3.42
C TYR A 44 1.71 10.74 4.63
N GLY A 45 2.27 10.71 5.84
CA GLY A 45 1.53 10.93 7.08
C GLY A 45 1.02 9.63 7.68
N PHE A 46 0.51 9.71 8.90
CA PHE A 46 -0.04 8.53 9.57
C PHE A 46 -1.29 8.02 8.87
N ASP A 47 -2.28 8.88 8.63
CA ASP A 47 -3.61 8.47 8.17
C ASP A 47 -3.55 7.68 6.85
N ASP A 48 -2.78 8.13 5.86
CA ASP A 48 -2.58 7.44 4.58
C ASP A 48 -1.93 6.05 4.76
N VAL A 49 -0.95 5.95 5.66
CA VAL A 49 -0.27 4.68 5.95
C VAL A 49 -1.18 3.72 6.72
N GLU A 50 -2.00 4.23 7.64
CA GLU A 50 -3.00 3.42 8.34
C GLU A 50 -4.04 2.85 7.39
N GLU A 51 -4.55 3.66 6.47
CA GLU A 51 -5.48 3.21 5.43
C GLU A 51 -4.86 2.13 4.55
N SER A 52 -3.60 2.30 4.13
CA SER A 52 -2.88 1.29 3.34
C SER A 52 -2.69 -0.02 4.10
N ILE A 53 -2.25 0.03 5.37
CA ILE A 53 -2.08 -1.19 6.18
C ILE A 53 -3.43 -1.89 6.38
N GLN A 54 -4.49 -1.14 6.63
CA GLN A 54 -5.82 -1.72 6.77
C GLN A 54 -6.32 -2.36 5.47
N ALA A 55 -6.06 -1.73 4.32
CA ALA A 55 -6.40 -2.28 3.02
C ALA A 55 -5.68 -3.61 2.74
N ASP A 56 -4.40 -3.73 3.14
CA ASP A 56 -3.64 -4.97 3.02
C ASP A 56 -4.23 -6.08 3.92
N LEU A 57 -4.56 -5.75 5.17
CA LEU A 57 -5.21 -6.70 6.10
C LEU A 57 -6.58 -7.18 5.59
N ASP A 58 -7.38 -6.25 5.05
CA ASP A 58 -8.69 -6.57 4.47
C ASP A 58 -8.55 -7.44 3.22
N ALA A 59 -7.53 -7.18 2.39
CA ALA A 59 -7.22 -7.98 1.21
C ALA A 59 -6.81 -9.41 1.61
N ASP A 60 -5.92 -9.57 2.58
CA ASP A 60 -5.52 -10.88 3.11
C ASP A 60 -6.72 -11.65 3.69
N ALA A 61 -7.61 -10.96 4.42
CA ALA A 61 -8.83 -11.55 4.94
C ALA A 61 -9.80 -11.97 3.82
N ALA A 62 -9.90 -11.19 2.73
CA ALA A 62 -10.71 -11.53 1.57
C ALA A 62 -10.15 -12.76 0.83
N ILE A 63 -8.82 -12.83 0.68
CA ILE A 63 -8.12 -13.99 0.09
C ILE A 63 -8.38 -15.24 0.94
N ALA A 64 -8.16 -15.17 2.25
CA ALA A 64 -8.37 -16.29 3.17
C ALA A 64 -9.83 -16.77 3.18
N ALA A 65 -10.80 -15.86 3.01
CA ALA A 65 -12.22 -16.19 2.92
C ALA A 65 -12.66 -16.69 1.53
N GLY A 66 -11.76 -16.76 0.54
CA GLY A 66 -12.10 -17.12 -0.83
C GLY A 66 -13.03 -16.13 -1.52
N ARG A 67 -13.02 -14.85 -1.10
CA ARG A 67 -13.86 -13.77 -1.64
C ARG A 67 -13.20 -13.00 -2.79
N THR A 68 -12.11 -13.53 -3.35
CA THR A 68 -11.39 -12.95 -4.49
C THR A 68 -11.72 -13.69 -5.79
N ILE A 69 -11.52 -13.01 -6.92
CA ILE A 69 -11.68 -13.59 -8.25
C ILE A 69 -10.30 -14.04 -8.75
N PRO A 70 -10.15 -15.26 -9.32
CA PRO A 70 -8.90 -15.69 -9.91
C PRO A 70 -8.41 -14.74 -11.00
N HIS A 71 -7.09 -14.53 -11.06
CA HIS A 71 -6.47 -13.63 -12.04
C HIS A 71 -6.88 -13.94 -13.49
N GLU A 72 -6.91 -15.24 -13.86
CA GLU A 72 -7.27 -15.67 -15.21
C GLU A 72 -8.69 -15.25 -15.59
N GLU A 73 -9.62 -15.30 -14.64
CA GLU A 73 -11.00 -14.90 -14.84
C GLU A 73 -11.10 -13.38 -15.00
N VAL A 74 -10.42 -12.60 -14.15
CA VAL A 74 -10.32 -11.14 -14.29
C VAL A 74 -9.79 -10.77 -15.68
N MET A 75 -8.71 -11.40 -16.13
CA MET A 75 -8.10 -11.12 -17.43
C MET A 75 -8.98 -11.56 -18.61
N ALA A 76 -9.71 -12.66 -18.48
CA ALA A 76 -10.68 -13.09 -19.48
C ALA A 76 -11.83 -12.08 -19.61
N GLN A 77 -12.37 -11.59 -18.48
CA GLN A 77 -13.41 -10.56 -18.48
C GLN A 77 -12.89 -9.23 -19.06
N ALA A 78 -11.68 -8.80 -18.67
CA ALA A 78 -11.06 -7.59 -19.20
C ALA A 78 -10.86 -7.66 -20.73
N ARG A 79 -10.41 -8.80 -21.27
CA ARG A 79 -10.29 -9.00 -22.73
C ARG A 79 -11.62 -8.84 -23.45
N ARG A 80 -12.72 -9.41 -22.92
CA ARG A 80 -14.05 -9.26 -23.52
C ARG A 80 -14.50 -7.80 -23.57
N ILE A 81 -14.23 -7.02 -22.51
CA ILE A 81 -14.53 -5.58 -22.47
C ILE A 81 -13.75 -4.84 -23.56
N LEU A 82 -12.45 -5.14 -23.71
CA LEU A 82 -11.62 -4.53 -24.74
C LEU A 82 -12.10 -4.88 -26.15
N GLU A 83 -12.43 -6.13 -26.42
CA GLU A 83 -12.97 -6.57 -27.72
C GLU A 83 -14.29 -5.88 -28.09
N ALA A 84 -15.14 -5.62 -27.10
CA ALA A 84 -16.42 -4.95 -27.31
C ALA A 84 -16.30 -3.44 -27.58
N HIS A 85 -15.27 -2.78 -27.05
CA HIS A 85 -15.21 -1.31 -27.01
C HIS A 85 -14.00 -0.69 -27.69
N VAL A 86 -12.92 -1.43 -27.94
CA VAL A 86 -11.72 -0.91 -28.60
C VAL A 86 -11.84 -1.09 -30.10
N LYS A 87 -11.65 0.00 -30.86
CA LYS A 87 -11.58 -0.08 -32.31
C LYS A 87 -10.34 -0.90 -32.73
N PRO A 88 -10.49 -1.93 -33.58
CA PRO A 88 -9.34 -2.61 -34.12
C PRO A 88 -8.47 -1.61 -34.89
N ARG A 89 -7.18 -1.60 -34.55
CA ARG A 89 -6.19 -0.77 -35.24
C ARG A 89 -6.13 -1.22 -36.71
N ARG A 90 -6.41 -0.32 -37.66
CA ARG A 90 -6.23 -0.59 -39.10
C ARG A 90 -4.80 -1.09 -39.31
N LYS A 91 -4.64 -2.27 -39.90
CA LYS A 91 -3.34 -2.69 -40.44
C LYS A 91 -2.93 -1.64 -41.47
N ALA A 92 -1.74 -1.07 -41.31
CA ALA A 92 -1.11 -0.33 -42.39
C ALA A 92 -0.62 -1.39 -43.38
N ASP A 93 -1.08 -1.28 -44.62
CA ASP A 93 -0.64 -2.10 -45.76
C ASP A 93 0.86 -1.89 -46.04
#